data_AF-A0A8J7D3S6-F1
#
_entry.id   AF-A0A8J7D3S6-F1
#
_cell.length_a   1.000
_cell.length_b   1.000
_cell.length_c   1.000
_cell.angle_alpha   90.00
_cell.angle_beta   90.00
_cell.angle_gamma   90.00
#
_symmetry.space_group_name_H-M   'P 1'
#
loop_
_entity.id
_entity.type
_entity.pdbx_description
1 polymer ?
#
loop_
_entity_poly.entity_id
_entity_poly.type
_entity_poly.pdbx_seq_one_letter_code
_entity_poly.pdbx_strand_id
1 'polypeptide(L)'
;MRKFFLLTALLMMILTTTAFAAEDESAAEPASDEPYVYTSEDFKFSITCPIKPIAVVENPWQETDKRGEMLVFANDGFEVLYGYVIQVNAFDSDKVPDFNKGSMKEIGDYLLDLKKKGGFESADLVNLTKHNKGVFAVSAKTIEVLDDNGEVEGEFVADKQYLYTFFRTPEGRCIGIQLISANLEDKQYVDTYRYGVATFKDNSGDKKSKKSDKKSKKSDAKPDKKSDDK
;
A
#
# COMPACT_ATOMS: atom_id res chain seq x y z
N MET A 1 54.09 -34.97 -53.21
CA MET A 1 55.47 -34.49 -53.45
C MET A 1 55.34 -33.01 -53.81
N ARG A 2 56.00 -32.01 -53.24
CA ARG A 2 57.15 -31.86 -52.34
C ARG A 2 56.92 -30.58 -51.50
N LYS A 3 57.48 -30.60 -50.29
CA LYS A 3 57.63 -29.50 -49.33
C LYS A 3 58.61 -28.44 -49.83
N PHE A 4 58.43 -27.17 -49.45
CA PHE A 4 59.46 -26.16 -49.07
C PHE A 4 58.70 -24.93 -48.53
N PHE A 5 58.59 -24.62 -47.22
CA PHE A 5 59.55 -24.14 -46.20
C PHE A 5 60.07 -22.71 -46.39
N LEU A 6 59.65 -21.78 -45.50
CA LEU A 6 60.39 -20.65 -44.86
C LEU A 6 59.34 -19.68 -44.26
N LEU A 7 59.16 -19.63 -42.92
CA LEU A 7 59.70 -18.60 -41.99
C LEU A 7 59.58 -17.17 -42.57
N THR A 8 58.95 -16.17 -41.94
CA THR A 8 59.11 -15.70 -40.55
C THR A 8 58.11 -14.55 -40.35
N ALA A 9 57.44 -14.46 -39.20
CA ALA A 9 57.18 -13.19 -38.49
C ALA A 9 56.30 -13.46 -37.26
N LEU A 10 56.98 -13.47 -36.12
CA LEU A 10 56.43 -13.39 -34.78
C LEU A 10 55.74 -12.04 -34.61
N LEU A 11 54.45 -12.03 -34.27
CA LEU A 11 53.84 -10.91 -33.55
C LEU A 11 52.94 -11.48 -32.45
N MET A 12 53.48 -11.53 -31.25
CA MET A 12 52.70 -11.66 -30.03
C MET A 12 51.84 -10.41 -29.87
N MET A 13 50.53 -10.56 -29.81
CA MET A 13 49.68 -9.61 -29.10
C MET A 13 49.11 -10.28 -27.85
N ILE A 14 49.39 -9.60 -26.76
CA ILE A 14 49.13 -9.90 -25.36
C ILE A 14 47.85 -9.14 -24.98
N LEU A 15 46.91 -9.85 -24.32
CA LEU A 15 45.74 -9.37 -23.55
C LEU A 15 44.75 -8.45 -24.30
N THR A 16 43.44 -8.69 -24.24
CA THR A 16 42.65 -8.63 -22.99
C THR A 16 41.43 -9.56 -23.06
N THR A 17 41.25 -10.33 -21.99
CA THR A 17 39.97 -10.96 -21.68
C THR A 17 38.97 -9.86 -21.32
N THR A 18 38.03 -9.55 -22.21
CA THR A 18 36.79 -8.92 -21.77
C THR A 18 35.98 -9.99 -21.05
N ALA A 19 36.20 -10.08 -19.75
CA ALA A 19 35.20 -10.60 -18.85
C ALA A 19 33.99 -9.68 -19.02
N PHE A 20 32.95 -10.16 -19.70
CA PHE A 20 31.63 -9.60 -19.50
C PHE A 20 31.29 -9.92 -18.04
N ALA A 21 31.33 -8.86 -17.23
CA ALA A 21 30.68 -8.85 -15.95
C ALA A 21 29.25 -9.37 -16.17
N ALA A 22 28.87 -10.39 -15.41
CA ALA A 22 27.48 -10.72 -15.23
C ALA A 22 26.82 -9.46 -14.67
N GLU A 23 26.10 -8.75 -15.52
CA GLU A 23 25.00 -7.91 -15.06
C GLU A 23 24.08 -8.87 -14.32
N ASP A 24 23.89 -8.63 -13.01
CA ASP A 24 22.75 -9.18 -12.28
C ASP A 24 21.50 -8.67 -13.01
N GLU A 25 21.06 -9.44 -14.01
CA GLU A 25 19.67 -9.49 -14.40
C GLU A 25 18.92 -9.86 -13.13
N SER A 26 18.40 -8.82 -12.46
CA SER A 26 17.35 -8.96 -11.47
C SER A 26 16.33 -9.91 -12.05
N ALA A 27 16.34 -11.15 -11.55
CA ALA A 27 15.44 -12.18 -11.98
C ALA A 27 14.03 -11.68 -11.65
N ALA A 28 13.34 -11.17 -12.67
CA ALA A 28 11.92 -10.90 -12.59
C ALA A 28 11.26 -12.25 -12.29
N GLU A 29 10.83 -12.44 -11.04
CA GLU A 29 10.05 -13.60 -10.64
C GLU A 29 8.86 -13.73 -11.61
N PRO A 30 8.56 -14.94 -12.11
CA PRO A 30 7.44 -15.13 -13.03
C PRO A 30 6.16 -14.61 -12.36
N ALA A 31 5.46 -13.70 -13.02
CA ALA A 31 4.20 -13.16 -12.56
C ALA A 31 3.22 -14.31 -12.30
N SER A 32 2.92 -14.56 -11.02
CA SER A 32 1.89 -15.50 -10.59
C SER A 32 0.52 -14.99 -11.03
N ASP A 33 -0.28 -15.86 -11.64
CA ASP A 33 -1.70 -15.58 -11.99
C ASP A 33 -2.60 -15.41 -10.75
N GLU A 34 -2.13 -15.81 -9.56
CA GLU A 34 -2.86 -15.58 -8.31
C GLU A 34 -2.65 -14.16 -7.78
N PRO A 35 -3.72 -13.46 -7.35
CA PRO A 35 -3.63 -12.11 -6.84
C PRO A 35 -2.73 -12.04 -5.60
N TYR A 36 -1.74 -11.15 -5.61
CA TYR A 36 -0.82 -10.99 -4.49
C TYR A 36 -1.52 -10.32 -3.31
N VAL A 37 -1.50 -10.93 -2.12
CA VAL A 37 -2.01 -10.31 -0.89
C VAL A 37 -0.84 -9.79 -0.08
N TYR A 38 -0.81 -8.48 0.12
CA TYR A 38 0.11 -7.85 1.05
C TYR A 38 -0.49 -7.82 2.46
N THR A 39 0.33 -8.14 3.47
CA THR A 39 -0.05 -8.08 4.88
C THR A 39 0.95 -7.22 5.65
N SER A 40 0.46 -6.14 6.25
CA SER A 40 1.26 -5.32 7.16
C SER A 40 1.19 -5.89 8.57
N GLU A 41 2.34 -6.30 9.09
CA GLU A 41 2.45 -6.75 10.48
C GLU A 41 2.41 -5.58 11.47
N ASP A 42 3.02 -4.44 11.16
CA ASP A 42 3.10 -3.33 12.13
C ASP A 42 1.81 -2.53 12.22
N PHE A 43 1.09 -2.39 11.10
CA PHE A 43 -0.16 -1.65 11.03
C PHE A 43 -1.39 -2.55 10.97
N LYS A 44 -1.21 -3.88 10.99
CA LYS A 44 -2.29 -4.87 11.14
C LYS A 44 -3.40 -4.69 10.12
N PHE A 45 -3.05 -4.79 8.83
CA PHE A 45 -4.02 -4.83 7.75
C PHE A 45 -3.57 -5.80 6.65
N SER A 46 -4.46 -6.12 5.73
CA SER A 46 -4.10 -6.78 4.47
C SER A 46 -4.86 -6.20 3.30
N ILE A 47 -4.25 -6.25 2.11
CA ILE A 47 -4.81 -5.71 0.89
C ILE A 47 -4.32 -6.53 -0.31
N THR A 48 -5.20 -6.79 -1.27
CA THR A 48 -4.80 -7.38 -2.54
C THR A 48 -4.14 -6.32 -3.41
N CYS A 49 -2.97 -6.66 -3.95
CA CYS A 49 -2.16 -5.81 -4.81
C CYS A 49 -2.18 -6.33 -6.26
N PRO A 50 -1.91 -5.44 -7.24
CA PRO A 50 -1.73 -5.81 -8.65
C PRO A 50 -0.64 -6.87 -8.82
N ILE A 51 0.47 -6.65 -8.13
CA ILE A 51 1.67 -7.48 -8.11
C ILE A 51 2.29 -7.36 -6.71
N LYS A 52 3.27 -8.22 -6.42
CA LYS A 52 4.11 -8.08 -5.23
C LYS A 52 4.81 -6.71 -5.26
N PRO A 53 4.71 -5.87 -4.20
CA PRO A 53 5.44 -4.62 -4.13
C PRO A 53 6.94 -4.85 -4.30
N ILE A 54 7.58 -4.04 -5.13
CA ILE A 54 9.05 -4.05 -5.30
C ILE A 54 9.75 -3.40 -4.10
N ALA A 55 9.06 -2.52 -3.38
CA ALA A 55 9.50 -1.94 -2.13
C ALA A 55 8.31 -1.60 -1.23
N VAL A 56 8.57 -1.61 0.07
CA VAL A 56 7.65 -1.13 1.10
C VAL A 56 8.38 -0.09 1.93
N VAL A 57 7.79 1.10 2.06
CA VAL A 57 8.32 2.18 2.90
C VAL A 57 7.41 2.34 4.10
N GLU A 58 7.90 1.97 5.27
CA GLU A 58 7.20 2.16 6.53
C GLU A 58 7.20 3.63 6.94
N ASN A 59 6.04 4.14 7.39
CA ASN A 59 5.82 5.52 7.79
C ASN A 59 6.51 6.53 6.85
N PRO A 60 6.06 6.66 5.59
CA PRO A 60 6.68 7.56 4.60
C PRO A 60 6.59 9.06 4.97
N TRP A 61 6.03 9.38 6.13
CA TRP A 61 5.82 10.73 6.63
C TRP A 61 6.88 11.12 7.66
N GLN A 62 7.20 12.40 7.73
CA GLN A 62 8.03 12.95 8.81
C GLN A 62 7.22 13.17 10.08
N GLU A 63 5.92 13.36 9.95
CA GLU A 63 5.00 13.62 11.04
C GLU A 63 4.71 12.35 11.84
N THR A 64 4.99 12.37 13.14
CA THR A 64 4.93 11.19 14.03
C THR A 64 3.53 10.67 14.31
N ASP A 65 2.51 11.50 14.09
CA ASP A 65 1.10 11.15 14.25
C ASP A 65 0.54 10.42 13.03
N LYS A 66 1.17 10.56 11.87
CA LYS A 66 0.84 9.79 10.66
C LYS A 66 1.45 8.40 10.76
N ARG A 67 0.64 7.40 10.43
CA ARG A 67 1.01 5.99 10.57
C ARG A 67 0.54 5.21 9.36
N GLY A 68 1.41 4.34 8.84
CA GLY A 68 1.07 3.47 7.72
C GLY A 68 2.27 3.16 6.85
N GLU A 69 2.02 2.79 5.59
CA GLU A 69 3.04 2.27 4.68
C GLU A 69 2.79 2.76 3.26
N MET A 70 3.86 2.90 2.49
CA MET A 70 3.78 3.04 1.04
C MET A 70 4.23 1.74 0.36
N LEU A 71 3.34 1.18 -0.45
CA LEU A 71 3.62 0.02 -1.31
C LEU A 71 4.01 0.53 -2.70
N VAL A 72 5.22 0.22 -3.14
CA VAL A 72 5.74 0.64 -4.45
C VAL A 72 5.63 -0.53 -5.41
N PHE A 73 5.00 -0.33 -6.55
CA PHE A 73 4.86 -1.34 -7.61
C PHE A 73 5.75 -1.03 -8.83
N ALA A 74 5.96 0.26 -9.12
CA ALA A 74 6.86 0.71 -10.17
C ALA A 74 7.54 2.03 -9.79
N ASN A 75 8.81 2.17 -10.15
CA ASN A 75 9.59 3.41 -10.06
C ASN A 75 10.53 3.53 -11.26
N ASP A 76 11.07 4.73 -11.50
CA ASP A 76 12.10 5.00 -12.53
C ASP A 76 13.50 5.23 -11.94
N GLY A 77 13.72 4.78 -10.71
CA GLY A 77 14.94 5.00 -9.92
C GLY A 77 14.91 6.25 -9.05
N PHE A 78 14.06 7.24 -9.33
CA PHE A 78 13.95 8.47 -8.53
C PHE A 78 12.52 8.77 -8.08
N GLU A 79 11.53 8.50 -8.93
CA GLU A 79 10.12 8.74 -8.67
C GLU A 79 9.32 7.44 -8.59
N VAL A 80 8.35 7.39 -7.67
CA VAL A 80 7.33 6.33 -7.66
C VAL A 80 6.35 6.60 -8.80
N LEU A 81 6.29 5.69 -9.76
CA LEU A 81 5.37 5.77 -10.91
C LEU A 81 4.02 5.13 -10.61
N TYR A 82 4.02 4.06 -9.81
CA TYR A 82 2.81 3.35 -9.39
C TYR A 82 2.97 2.80 -7.97
N GLY A 83 2.04 3.14 -7.09
CA GLY A 83 2.09 2.72 -5.70
C GLY A 83 0.85 3.11 -4.92
N TYR A 84 0.70 2.54 -3.72
CA TYR A 84 -0.35 2.90 -2.77
C TYR A 84 0.28 3.47 -1.51
N VAL A 85 -0.20 4.64 -1.06
CA VAL A 85 0.10 5.13 0.29
C VAL A 85 -1.09 4.80 1.18
N ILE A 86 -0.87 3.97 2.19
CA ILE A 86 -1.91 3.47 3.09
C ILE A 86 -1.67 4.10 4.46
N GLN A 87 -2.64 4.86 4.95
CA GLN A 87 -2.61 5.48 6.26
C GLN A 87 -3.68 4.86 7.16
N VAL A 88 -3.26 4.49 8.37
CA VAL A 88 -4.16 4.03 9.42
C VAL A 88 -4.44 5.17 10.40
N ASN A 89 -5.67 5.22 10.92
CA ASN A 89 -6.19 6.36 11.67
C ASN A 89 -6.06 7.67 10.88
N ALA A 90 -6.38 7.62 9.58
CA ALA A 90 -6.08 8.69 8.64
C ALA A 90 -6.86 9.99 8.86
N PHE A 91 -7.96 9.93 9.62
CA PHE A 91 -8.80 11.07 9.92
C PHE A 91 -9.47 10.91 11.28
N ASP A 92 -9.81 12.07 11.86
CA ASP A 92 -10.55 12.19 13.10
C ASP A 92 -11.98 11.67 12.92
N SER A 93 -12.36 10.67 13.71
CA SER A 93 -13.67 10.01 13.61
C SER A 93 -14.83 10.95 13.91
N ASP A 94 -14.59 12.03 14.64
CA ASP A 94 -15.63 12.95 15.09
C ASP A 94 -15.87 14.07 14.07
N LYS A 95 -14.92 14.27 13.15
CA LYS A 95 -14.98 15.31 12.10
C LYS A 95 -15.47 14.79 10.75
N VAL A 96 -15.43 13.47 10.55
CA VAL A 96 -15.85 12.83 9.31
C VAL A 96 -17.13 12.03 9.59
N PRO A 97 -18.23 12.21 8.84
CA PRO A 97 -19.44 11.41 9.08
C PRO A 97 -19.16 9.92 8.87
N ASP A 98 -19.90 9.06 9.58
CA ASP A 98 -19.86 7.62 9.33
C ASP A 98 -20.60 7.33 8.02
N PHE A 99 -19.88 7.02 6.94
CA PHE A 99 -20.47 6.76 5.63
C PHE A 99 -21.42 5.55 5.59
N ASN A 100 -21.36 4.67 6.60
CA ASN A 100 -22.21 3.49 6.70
C ASN A 100 -23.48 3.72 7.53
N LYS A 101 -23.51 4.75 8.37
CA LYS A 101 -24.59 4.99 9.35
C LYS A 101 -25.16 6.41 9.33
N GLY A 102 -24.37 7.37 8.90
CA GLY A 102 -24.72 8.79 8.84
C GLY A 102 -25.85 9.05 7.87
N SER A 103 -26.54 10.17 8.06
CA SER A 103 -27.61 10.57 7.15
C SER A 103 -27.05 10.98 5.80
N MET A 104 -27.83 10.80 4.73
CA MET A 104 -27.43 11.24 3.39
C MET A 104 -27.18 12.74 3.30
N LYS A 105 -27.86 13.53 4.16
CA LYS A 105 -27.64 14.97 4.24
C LYS A 105 -26.26 15.30 4.81
N GLU A 106 -25.91 14.74 5.97
CA GLU A 106 -24.60 14.97 6.60
C GLU A 106 -23.44 14.52 5.70
N ILE A 107 -23.58 13.36 5.06
CA ILE A 107 -22.59 12.87 4.11
C ILE A 107 -22.51 13.81 2.90
N GLY A 108 -23.64 14.24 2.35
CA GLY A 108 -23.68 15.18 1.23
C GLY A 108 -23.02 16.53 1.54
N ASP A 109 -23.31 17.09 2.71
CA ASP A 109 -22.71 18.33 3.20
C ASP A 109 -21.19 18.18 3.34
N TYR A 110 -20.72 17.06 3.90
CA TYR A 110 -19.29 16.75 4.02
C TYR A 110 -18.59 16.63 2.66
N LEU A 111 -19.19 15.92 1.69
CA LEU A 111 -18.63 15.80 0.33
C LEU A 111 -18.56 17.15 -0.38
N LEU A 112 -19.55 18.01 -0.19
CA LEU A 112 -19.53 19.37 -0.74
C LEU A 112 -18.41 20.20 -0.11
N ASP A 113 -18.19 20.09 1.20
CA ASP A 113 -17.11 20.78 1.90
C ASP A 113 -15.73 20.27 1.46
N LEU A 114 -15.57 18.96 1.23
CA LEU A 114 -14.34 18.41 0.64
C LEU A 114 -14.04 19.03 -0.72
N LYS A 115 -15.04 19.18 -1.60
CA LYS A 115 -14.84 19.81 -2.92
C LYS A 115 -14.48 21.28 -2.79
N LYS A 116 -15.18 22.03 -1.93
CA LYS A 116 -15.00 23.49 -1.79
C LYS A 116 -13.73 23.89 -1.05
N LYS A 117 -13.32 23.13 -0.03
CA LYS A 117 -12.26 23.53 0.92
C LYS A 117 -11.08 22.56 0.92
N GLY A 118 -11.28 21.32 0.47
CA GLY A 118 -10.28 20.26 0.53
C GLY A 118 -9.39 20.14 -0.71
N GLY A 119 -9.58 20.99 -1.72
CA GLY A 119 -8.80 20.94 -2.97
C GLY A 119 -9.11 19.71 -3.83
N PHE A 120 -10.34 19.19 -3.76
CA PHE A 120 -10.79 18.05 -4.55
C PHE A 120 -11.70 18.50 -5.69
N GLU A 121 -11.41 18.03 -6.91
CA GLU A 121 -12.29 18.21 -8.07
C GLU A 121 -13.53 17.31 -7.96
N SER A 122 -13.35 16.09 -7.46
CA SER A 122 -14.45 15.18 -7.17
C SER A 122 -14.27 14.52 -5.81
N ALA A 123 -15.40 14.15 -5.21
CA ALA A 123 -15.50 13.50 -3.92
C ALA A 123 -16.88 12.85 -3.88
N ASP A 124 -16.92 11.53 -4.06
CA ASP A 124 -18.15 10.78 -4.28
C ASP A 124 -18.24 9.60 -3.31
N LEU A 125 -19.42 9.42 -2.74
CA LEU A 125 -19.74 8.27 -1.90
C LEU A 125 -19.81 7.01 -2.77
N VAL A 126 -19.04 5.99 -2.39
CA VAL A 126 -18.97 4.72 -3.11
C VAL A 126 -19.22 3.54 -2.19
N ASN A 127 -19.75 2.45 -2.75
CA ASN A 127 -19.78 1.16 -2.07
C ASN A 127 -18.45 0.45 -2.31
N LEU A 128 -17.63 0.30 -1.28
CA LEU A 128 -16.38 -0.47 -1.35
C LEU A 128 -16.69 -1.97 -1.34
N THR A 129 -17.67 -2.36 -0.52
CA THR A 129 -18.25 -3.71 -0.50
C THR A 129 -19.76 -3.60 -0.37
N LYS A 130 -20.46 -4.74 -0.29
CA LYS A 130 -21.92 -4.77 -0.03
C LYS A 130 -22.31 -4.07 1.28
N HIS A 131 -21.40 -4.04 2.25
CA HIS A 131 -21.68 -3.57 3.61
C HIS A 131 -20.78 -2.44 4.08
N ASN A 132 -19.84 -2.00 3.24
CA ASN A 132 -18.92 -0.92 3.58
C ASN A 132 -18.89 0.15 2.50
N LYS A 133 -19.05 1.40 2.91
CA LYS A 133 -18.97 2.59 2.06
C LYS A 133 -17.73 3.40 2.39
N GLY A 134 -17.29 4.15 1.40
CA GLY A 134 -16.18 5.09 1.51
C GLY A 134 -16.38 6.26 0.57
N VAL A 135 -15.40 7.15 0.55
CA VAL A 135 -15.36 8.29 -0.38
C VAL A 135 -14.19 8.10 -1.32
N PHE A 136 -14.43 8.14 -2.62
CA PHE A 136 -13.39 8.34 -3.63
C PHE A 136 -13.29 9.82 -3.93
N ALA A 137 -12.09 10.39 -3.77
CA ALA A 137 -11.85 11.80 -4.03
C ALA A 137 -10.65 11.98 -4.95
N VAL A 138 -10.80 12.77 -6.01
CA VAL A 138 -9.72 13.11 -6.94
C VAL A 138 -9.30 14.55 -6.65
N SER A 139 -8.01 14.75 -6.37
CA SER A 139 -7.48 16.10 -6.13
C SER A 139 -7.67 16.97 -7.37
N ALA A 140 -7.96 18.24 -7.19
CA ALA A 140 -8.07 19.17 -8.30
C ALA A 140 -6.73 19.33 -9.02
N LYS A 141 -6.78 19.41 -10.35
CA LYS A 141 -5.61 19.76 -11.17
C LYS A 141 -5.32 21.26 -11.12
N THR A 142 -6.38 22.06 -11.15
CA THR A 142 -6.30 23.51 -11.08
C THR A 142 -7.07 23.98 -9.85
N ILE A 143 -6.45 24.84 -9.06
CA ILE A 143 -7.07 25.50 -7.90
C ILE A 143 -7.01 27.00 -8.17
N GLU A 144 -8.18 27.63 -8.23
CA GLU A 144 -8.27 29.10 -8.29
C GLU A 144 -7.83 29.69 -6.96
N VAL A 145 -6.96 30.70 -7.03
CA VAL A 145 -6.56 31.54 -5.90
C VAL A 145 -7.45 32.77 -5.93
N LEU A 146 -8.22 32.94 -4.86
CA LEU A 146 -9.14 34.06 -4.71
C LEU A 146 -8.51 35.17 -3.86
N ASP A 147 -8.82 36.41 -4.20
CA ASP A 147 -8.52 37.58 -3.38
C ASP A 147 -9.46 37.65 -2.14
N ASP A 148 -9.26 38.65 -1.29
CA ASP A 148 -10.08 38.88 -0.09
C ASP A 148 -11.57 39.17 -0.40
N ASN A 149 -11.91 39.51 -1.65
CA ASN A 149 -13.27 39.77 -2.12
C ASN A 149 -13.92 38.54 -2.78
N GLY A 150 -13.17 37.45 -2.96
CA GLY A 150 -13.62 36.24 -3.63
C GLY A 150 -13.50 36.29 -5.16
N GLU A 151 -12.76 37.26 -5.71
CA GLU A 151 -12.44 37.34 -7.14
C GLU A 151 -11.21 36.48 -7.45
N VAL A 152 -11.17 35.86 -8.64
CA VAL A 152 -10.03 35.03 -9.06
C VAL A 152 -8.83 35.93 -9.36
N GLU A 153 -7.78 35.80 -8.56
CA GLU A 153 -6.51 36.52 -8.70
C GLU A 153 -5.45 35.68 -9.43
N GLY A 154 -5.60 34.36 -9.41
CA GLY A 154 -4.69 33.46 -10.12
C GLY A 154 -5.12 32.00 -10.06
N GLU A 155 -4.26 31.14 -10.58
CA GLU A 155 -4.48 29.69 -10.62
C GLU A 155 -3.20 28.96 -10.22
N PHE A 156 -3.33 27.95 -9.37
CA PHE A 156 -2.30 26.95 -9.13
C PHE A 156 -2.64 25.71 -9.95
N VAL A 157 -1.71 25.28 -10.81
CA VAL A 157 -1.85 24.07 -11.62
C VAL A 157 -0.89 23.01 -11.11
N ALA A 158 -1.42 21.90 -10.61
CA ALA A 158 -0.65 20.76 -10.18
C ALA A 158 -0.23 19.89 -11.37
N ASP A 159 1.02 19.41 -11.36
CA ASP A 159 1.54 18.51 -12.39
C ASP A 159 0.84 17.15 -12.40
N LYS A 160 0.40 16.68 -11.22
CA LYS A 160 -0.23 15.38 -11.01
C LYS A 160 -1.52 15.53 -10.20
N GLN A 161 -2.49 14.66 -10.51
CA GLN A 161 -3.66 14.43 -9.67
C GLN A 161 -3.51 13.11 -8.93
N TYR A 162 -4.16 13.01 -7.78
CA TYR A 162 -4.16 11.81 -6.94
C TYR A 162 -5.59 11.37 -6.67
N LEU A 163 -5.80 10.06 -6.65
CA LEU A 163 -7.04 9.45 -6.21
C LEU A 163 -6.87 9.00 -4.75
N TYR A 164 -7.73 9.52 -3.88
CA TYR A 164 -7.80 9.17 -2.48
C TYR A 164 -9.03 8.34 -2.20
N THR A 165 -8.93 7.46 -1.21
CA THR A 165 -10.05 6.77 -0.61
C THR A 165 -10.04 6.92 0.89
N PHE A 166 -11.16 7.36 1.45
CA PHE A 166 -11.39 7.46 2.89
C PHE A 166 -12.55 6.55 3.30
N PHE A 167 -12.35 5.70 4.29
CA PHE A 167 -13.40 4.82 4.79
C PHE A 167 -13.14 4.36 6.23
N ARG A 168 -14.16 3.76 6.84
CA ARG A 168 -14.01 3.05 8.12
C ARG A 168 -14.05 1.55 7.86
N THR A 169 -13.21 0.80 8.56
CA THR A 169 -13.31 -0.67 8.60
C THR A 169 -14.58 -1.05 9.37
N PRO A 170 -15.10 -2.30 9.24
CA PRO A 170 -16.20 -2.77 10.09
C PRO A 170 -15.94 -2.60 11.59
N GLU A 171 -14.66 -2.69 12.00
CA GLU A 171 -14.17 -2.49 13.37
C GLU A 171 -14.11 -1.00 13.76
N GLY A 172 -14.38 -0.08 12.84
CA GLY A 172 -14.46 1.36 13.07
C GLY A 172 -13.15 2.12 12.84
N ARG A 173 -12.09 1.46 12.37
CA ARG A 173 -10.79 2.09 12.13
C ARG A 173 -10.84 2.99 10.91
N CYS A 174 -10.36 4.22 11.04
CA CYS A 174 -10.32 5.21 9.95
C CYS A 174 -9.14 4.94 9.02
N ILE A 175 -9.40 4.63 7.75
CA ILE A 175 -8.38 4.29 6.74
C ILE A 175 -8.37 5.33 5.64
N GLY A 176 -7.17 5.75 5.25
CA GLY A 176 -6.89 6.54 4.06
C GLY A 176 -6.00 5.74 3.12
N ILE A 177 -6.35 5.67 1.85
CA ILE A 177 -5.47 5.10 0.83
C ILE A 177 -5.36 6.12 -0.30
N GLN A 178 -4.15 6.36 -0.79
CA GLN A 178 -3.87 7.19 -1.95
C GLN A 178 -3.26 6.33 -3.04
N LEU A 179 -3.77 6.47 -4.26
CA LEU A 179 -3.15 5.97 -5.47
C LEU A 179 -2.09 6.97 -5.95
N ILE A 180 -0.84 6.52 -6.03
CA ILE A 180 0.21 7.15 -6.83
C ILE A 180 0.15 6.49 -8.21
N SER A 181 -0.12 7.29 -9.24
CA SER A 181 -0.05 6.88 -10.65
C SER A 181 0.52 8.03 -11.47
N ALA A 182 1.33 7.72 -12.48
CA ALA A 182 1.78 8.70 -13.47
C ALA A 182 0.60 9.31 -14.25
N ASN A 183 -0.50 8.56 -14.43
CA ASN A 183 -1.72 9.03 -15.07
C ASN A 183 -2.96 8.37 -14.43
N LEU A 184 -3.92 9.17 -13.97
CA LEU A 184 -5.20 8.66 -13.45
C LEU A 184 -6.20 8.26 -14.55
N GLU A 185 -5.96 8.66 -15.80
CA GLU A 185 -6.75 8.20 -16.94
C GLU A 185 -6.46 6.74 -17.33
N ASP A 186 -5.37 6.17 -16.81
CA ASP A 186 -5.10 4.75 -16.94
C ASP A 186 -6.10 3.94 -16.09
N LYS A 187 -7.16 3.52 -16.77
CA LYS A 187 -8.26 2.77 -16.18
C LYS A 187 -7.78 1.47 -15.53
N GLN A 188 -6.71 0.84 -16.03
CA GLN A 188 -6.19 -0.39 -15.45
C GLN A 188 -5.65 -0.14 -14.04
N TYR A 189 -4.88 0.92 -13.84
CA TYR A 189 -4.36 1.27 -12.51
C TYR A 189 -5.46 1.70 -11.55
N VAL A 190 -6.43 2.49 -12.02
CA VAL A 190 -7.56 2.93 -11.20
C VAL A 190 -8.46 1.76 -10.81
N ASP A 191 -8.79 0.86 -11.73
CA ASP A 191 -9.64 -0.29 -11.43
C ASP A 191 -8.95 -1.27 -10.49
N THR A 192 -7.66 -1.53 -10.70
CA THR A 192 -6.89 -2.42 -9.83
C THR A 192 -6.75 -1.83 -8.43
N TYR A 193 -6.53 -0.51 -8.34
CA TYR A 193 -6.58 0.22 -7.08
C TYR A 193 -7.92 0.07 -6.36
N ARG A 194 -9.03 0.32 -7.07
CA ARG A 194 -10.39 0.20 -6.50
C ARG A 194 -10.68 -1.22 -6.04
N TYR A 195 -10.23 -2.22 -6.78
CA TYR A 195 -10.30 -3.62 -6.38
C TYR A 195 -9.48 -3.88 -5.12
N GLY A 196 -8.22 -3.43 -5.07
CA GLY A 196 -7.38 -3.54 -3.88
C GLY A 196 -8.04 -2.93 -2.65
N VAL A 197 -8.50 -1.69 -2.73
CA VAL A 197 -9.27 -1.01 -1.67
C VAL A 197 -10.46 -1.86 -1.19
N ALA A 198 -11.24 -2.44 -2.11
CA ALA A 198 -12.39 -3.27 -1.77
C ALA A 198 -12.02 -4.58 -1.04
N THR A 199 -10.77 -5.05 -1.19
CA THR A 199 -10.24 -6.23 -0.49
C THR A 199 -9.59 -5.92 0.86
N PHE A 200 -9.51 -4.64 1.24
CA PHE A 200 -8.85 -4.24 2.48
C PHE A 200 -9.46 -4.93 3.70
N LYS A 201 -8.60 -5.52 4.54
CA LYS A 201 -8.96 -6.16 5.79
C LYS A 201 -8.22 -5.52 6.96
N ASP A 202 -8.95 -5.23 8.02
CA ASP A 202 -8.39 -4.80 9.29
C ASP A 202 -8.08 -6.03 10.14
N ASN A 203 -6.80 -6.26 10.43
CA ASN A 203 -6.35 -7.40 11.22
C ASN A 203 -6.01 -6.96 12.66
N SER A 204 -6.34 -5.71 13.05
CA SER A 204 -6.04 -5.20 14.39
C SER A 204 -6.83 -5.91 15.50
N GLY A 205 -7.98 -6.50 15.15
CA GLY A 205 -8.80 -7.32 16.06
C GLY A 205 -8.32 -8.77 16.22
N ASP A 206 -7.39 -9.24 15.38
CA ASP A 206 -6.91 -10.62 15.41
C ASP A 206 -6.03 -10.84 16.64
N LYS A 207 -6.61 -11.47 17.67
CA LYS A 207 -5.82 -12.02 18.77
C LYS A 207 -4.84 -13.03 18.17
N LYS A 208 -3.53 -12.78 18.27
CA LYS A 208 -2.47 -13.77 18.01
C LYS A 208 -2.95 -15.14 18.46
N SER A 209 -3.00 -16.11 17.54
CA SER A 209 -3.19 -17.50 17.90
C SER A 209 -2.17 -17.84 18.98
N LYS A 210 -2.65 -18.07 20.21
CA LYS A 210 -1.83 -18.60 21.30
C LYS A 210 -1.29 -19.93 20.78
N LYS A 211 0.02 -19.97 20.49
CA LYS A 211 0.77 -21.21 20.39
C LYS A 211 0.41 -22.03 21.63
N SER A 212 -0.28 -23.13 21.39
CA SER A 212 -0.74 -24.03 22.44
C SER A 212 0.47 -24.74 23.01
N ASP A 213 1.02 -24.20 24.09
CA ASP A 213 1.87 -25.00 24.98
C ASP A 213 0.98 -26.09 25.59
N LYS A 214 1.09 -27.26 24.97
CA LYS A 214 0.49 -28.52 25.37
C LYS A 214 0.93 -28.85 26.80
N LYS A 215 0.14 -28.41 27.79
CA LYS A 215 0.22 -28.84 29.18
C LYS A 215 -0.01 -30.35 29.22
N SER A 216 1.06 -31.11 29.37
CA SER A 216 0.99 -32.54 29.68
C SER A 216 0.37 -32.70 31.06
N LYS A 217 -0.84 -33.25 31.07
CA LYS A 217 -1.56 -33.73 32.23
C LYS A 217 -0.86 -35.01 32.70
N LYS A 218 -0.25 -35.02 33.88
CA LYS A 218 0.03 -36.27 34.63
C LYS A 218 -0.81 -36.25 35.90
N SER A 219 -1.55 -37.33 36.04
CA SER A 219 -2.66 -37.63 36.93
C SER A 219 -2.28 -37.78 38.40
N ASP A 220 -3.25 -37.45 39.26
CA ASP A 220 -3.30 -37.66 40.70
C ASP A 220 -3.27 -39.14 41.13
N ALA A 221 -2.69 -39.40 42.31
CA ALA A 221 -3.09 -40.37 43.35
C ALA A 221 -1.92 -40.54 44.34
N LYS A 222 -2.03 -40.63 45.68
CA LYS A 222 -3.03 -40.48 46.75
C LYS A 222 -2.20 -40.56 48.06
N PRO A 223 -2.60 -39.97 49.20
CA PRO A 223 -1.80 -40.03 50.44
C PRO A 223 -2.03 -41.35 51.18
N ASP A 224 -0.97 -41.97 51.68
CA ASP A 224 -1.05 -43.06 52.67
C ASP A 224 -0.37 -42.62 53.98
N LYS A 225 -1.10 -42.78 55.09
CA LYS A 225 -0.59 -42.67 56.45
C LYS A 225 -1.24 -43.76 57.31
N LYS A 226 -0.43 -44.29 58.24
CA LYS A 226 -0.61 -45.36 59.24
C LYS A 226 -0.27 -46.76 58.74
N SER A 227 0.41 -47.64 59.48
CA SER A 227 1.04 -47.68 60.82
C SER A 227 1.81 -49.04 60.83
N ASP A 228 2.86 -49.34 61.61
CA ASP A 228 2.89 -49.60 63.05
C ASP A 228 4.33 -50.06 63.44
N ASP A 229 4.62 -49.91 64.74
CA ASP A 229 5.62 -50.57 65.60
C ASP A 229 6.57 -51.64 65.00
N LYS A 230 7.89 -51.48 65.24
CA LYS A 230 8.62 -52.15 66.34
C LYS A 230 10.09 -51.70 66.41
#